data_AF-A0A9C9X3D1-F1
#
_entry.id   AF-A0A9C9X3D1-F1
#
_cell.length_a   1.000
_cell.length_b   1.000
_cell.length_c   1.000
_cell.angle_alpha   90.00
_cell.angle_beta   90.00
_cell.angle_gamma   90.00
#
_symmetry.space_group_name_H-M   'P 1'
#
loop_
_entity.id
_entity.type
_entity.pdbx_description
1 polymer ?
#
loop_
_entity_poly.entity_id
_entity_poly.type
_entity_poly.pdbx_seq_one_letter_code
_entity_poly.pdbx_strand_id
1 'polypeptide(L)'
;MKDQDKEWLASDMTQSPFRDNIYVSWTEFDAYGSTSPLDSSRILFSRSTDFGLTWSNPVRVSDQGGDCLDDDNTVEGAVPAVGPDGQVYVSWSGPNGIMFDRSLDGGVTFGNDVFVAPQPGGWNFAVPGIYRCNGFPITLCDVSNSPYRGTVYVVWSDQRNGVDNTDIFIIKSVDGGQTWGTVKRINDDTSGRQQFFVWATVDPVSGFIYAAFYDRRNTSGNATDVYVARSTDGGETFQNFKVSATSFTPYSSVFFGDYINIAALNGKVYPIWMRLDGTVLSVWTALIDDTPLLLDMGVSIVADFELYPNYPNPFNSSTRIEYQLPQAGHVKISVYNSLGQEVATLFNGNQSAGKFSLNFNAGNLPSGVYYYRLVSGSYSHTRKMILLR
;
A
#
# COMPACT_ATOMS: atom_id res chain seq x y z
N MET A 1 -1.36 33.62 4.67
CA MET A 1 -1.03 32.25 5.11
C MET A 1 -1.72 31.36 4.09
N LYS A 2 -1.02 30.36 3.57
CA LYS A 2 -1.57 29.46 2.56
C LYS A 2 -2.38 28.36 3.23
N ASP A 3 -3.45 27.92 2.58
CA ASP A 3 -4.28 26.83 3.08
C ASP A 3 -3.73 25.48 2.61
N GLN A 4 -3.96 24.44 3.40
CA GLN A 4 -3.44 23.10 3.16
C GLN A 4 -4.62 22.14 3.30
N ASP A 5 -4.77 21.21 2.37
CA ASP A 5 -5.80 20.17 2.45
C ASP A 5 -5.26 18.85 1.91
N LYS A 6 -5.95 17.77 2.27
CA LYS A 6 -5.78 16.44 1.70
C LYS A 6 -4.38 15.83 1.88
N GLU A 7 -3.94 15.69 3.11
CA GLU A 7 -2.69 14.99 3.42
C GLU A 7 -2.84 13.46 3.37
N TRP A 8 -1.90 12.79 2.70
CA TRP A 8 -1.77 11.35 2.71
C TRP A 8 -0.35 10.93 3.04
N LEU A 9 -0.23 9.77 3.70
CA LEU A 9 1.05 9.24 4.15
C LEU A 9 1.39 7.90 3.52
N ALA A 10 2.68 7.67 3.34
CA ALA A 10 3.27 6.37 3.09
C ALA A 10 4.51 6.19 3.96
N SER A 11 4.90 4.95 4.22
CA SER A 11 6.14 4.64 4.92
C SER A 11 6.95 3.64 4.12
N ASP A 12 8.27 3.82 4.10
CA ASP A 12 9.16 2.86 3.47
C ASP A 12 9.37 1.64 4.37
N MET A 13 8.58 0.61 4.12
CA MET A 13 8.68 -0.67 4.83
C MET A 13 9.59 -1.68 4.10
N THR A 14 10.26 -1.26 3.02
CA THR A 14 11.11 -2.13 2.20
C THR A 14 12.50 -2.30 2.81
N GLN A 15 13.40 -2.98 2.10
CA GLN A 15 14.82 -3.08 2.47
C GLN A 15 15.69 -2.04 1.75
N SER A 16 15.09 -0.94 1.27
CA SER A 16 15.80 0.13 0.60
C SER A 16 16.76 0.88 1.55
N PRO A 17 17.67 1.71 1.01
CA PRO A 17 18.45 2.66 1.81
C PRO A 17 17.61 3.71 2.56
N PHE A 18 16.32 3.84 2.23
CA PHE A 18 15.39 4.83 2.78
C PHE A 18 14.34 4.20 3.71
N ARG A 19 14.55 2.93 4.10
CA ARG A 19 13.70 2.22 5.06
C ARG A 19 13.43 3.07 6.31
N ASP A 20 12.21 2.97 6.82
CA ASP A 20 11.66 3.68 7.98
C ASP A 20 11.45 5.20 7.77
N ASN A 21 11.71 5.72 6.56
CA ASN A 21 11.26 7.05 6.20
C ASN A 21 9.73 7.11 6.12
N ILE A 22 9.18 8.25 6.53
CA ILE A 22 7.76 8.58 6.39
C ILE A 22 7.63 9.68 5.34
N TYR A 23 6.68 9.53 4.44
CA TYR A 23 6.43 10.41 3.32
C TYR A 23 5.02 10.97 3.44
N VAL A 24 4.86 12.28 3.25
CA VAL A 24 3.55 12.94 3.23
C VAL A 24 3.47 13.81 1.98
N SER A 25 2.36 13.68 1.25
CA SER A 25 1.98 14.60 0.17
C SER A 25 0.60 15.18 0.41
N TRP A 26 0.39 16.41 -0.05
CA TRP A 26 -0.86 17.15 0.17
C TRP A 26 -1.03 18.29 -0.84
N THR A 27 -2.19 18.93 -0.84
CA THR A 27 -2.50 20.10 -1.66
C THR A 27 -2.28 21.39 -0.89
N GLU A 28 -1.52 22.34 -1.45
CA GLU A 28 -1.40 23.70 -0.95
C GLU A 28 -2.14 24.70 -1.84
N PHE A 29 -3.02 25.51 -1.25
CA PHE A 29 -3.75 26.60 -1.88
C PHE A 29 -3.15 27.96 -1.51
N ASP A 30 -3.09 28.90 -2.47
CA ASP A 30 -2.67 30.26 -2.12
C ASP A 30 -3.74 30.91 -1.23
N ALA A 31 -5.01 30.66 -1.57
CA ALA A 31 -6.18 30.94 -0.75
C ALA A 31 -7.34 30.01 -1.17
N TYR A 32 -7.76 29.10 -0.29
CA TYR A 32 -8.84 28.15 -0.56
C TYR A 32 -10.16 28.87 -0.88
N GLY A 33 -10.83 28.43 -1.94
CA GLY A 33 -12.05 29.05 -2.48
C GLY A 33 -11.82 30.34 -3.27
N SER A 34 -10.56 30.73 -3.52
CA SER A 34 -10.27 31.93 -4.32
C SER A 34 -10.68 31.76 -5.79
N THR A 35 -11.36 32.78 -6.31
CA THR A 35 -11.71 32.90 -7.74
C THR A 35 -10.69 33.72 -8.53
N SER A 36 -9.63 34.19 -7.87
CA SER A 36 -8.56 34.94 -8.52
C SER A 36 -7.76 34.03 -9.44
N PRO A 37 -7.56 34.36 -10.73
CA PRO A 37 -6.72 33.57 -11.62
C PRO A 37 -5.22 33.68 -11.29
N LEU A 38 -4.84 34.52 -10.31
CA LEU A 38 -3.47 34.64 -9.82
C LEU A 38 -3.18 33.67 -8.66
N ASP A 39 -4.23 33.15 -8.02
CA ASP A 39 -4.11 32.17 -6.94
C ASP A 39 -4.13 30.76 -7.54
N SER A 40 -3.30 29.87 -7.01
CA SER A 40 -3.16 28.52 -7.55
C SER A 40 -3.21 27.46 -6.44
N SER A 41 -3.44 26.21 -6.80
CA SER A 41 -3.14 25.02 -5.99
C SER A 41 -1.88 24.32 -6.49
N ARG A 42 -1.15 23.62 -5.61
CA ARG A 42 -0.02 22.76 -5.99
C ARG A 42 0.13 21.55 -5.08
N ILE A 43 0.74 20.48 -5.60
CA ILE A 43 1.07 19.31 -4.78
C ILE A 43 2.40 19.55 -4.09
N LEU A 44 2.40 19.44 -2.77
CA LEU A 44 3.58 19.48 -1.92
C LEU A 44 3.89 18.11 -1.35
N PHE A 45 5.15 17.95 -0.94
CA PHE A 45 5.68 16.75 -0.33
C PHE A 45 6.67 17.09 0.77
N SER A 46 6.69 16.29 1.83
CA SER A 46 7.71 16.34 2.89
C SER A 46 7.99 14.93 3.38
N ARG A 47 9.20 14.72 3.89
CA ARG A 47 9.62 13.45 4.46
C ARG A 47 10.21 13.60 5.85
N SER A 48 10.01 12.58 6.66
CA SER A 48 10.76 12.37 7.89
C SER A 48 11.73 11.19 7.73
N THR A 49 12.96 11.38 8.19
CA THR A 49 14.02 10.35 8.20
C THR A 49 14.37 9.91 9.62
N ASP A 50 13.56 10.29 10.60
CA ASP A 50 13.80 10.10 12.03
C ASP A 50 12.51 9.70 12.77
N PHE A 51 11.72 8.82 12.14
CA PHE A 51 10.50 8.25 12.71
C PHE A 51 9.41 9.28 13.04
N GLY A 52 9.33 10.35 12.25
CA GLY A 52 8.31 11.40 12.38
C GLY A 52 8.67 12.53 13.35
N LEU A 53 9.89 12.55 13.90
CA LEU A 53 10.31 13.58 14.87
C LEU A 53 10.57 14.93 14.20
N THR A 54 11.20 14.92 13.03
CA THR A 54 11.43 16.11 12.20
C THR A 54 11.04 15.87 10.75
N TRP A 55 10.78 16.96 10.04
CA TRP A 55 10.29 16.96 8.66
C TRP A 55 11.15 17.86 7.80
N SER A 56 11.39 17.44 6.56
CA SER A 56 12.05 18.28 5.58
C SER A 56 11.21 19.51 5.24
N ASN A 57 11.86 20.57 4.76
CA ASN A 57 11.13 21.65 4.10
C ASN A 57 10.28 21.05 2.96
N PRO A 58 9.04 21.53 2.75
CA PRO A 58 8.21 21.05 1.66
C PRO A 58 8.88 21.25 0.30
N VAL A 59 8.82 20.23 -0.55
CA VAL A 59 9.18 20.30 -1.96
C VAL A 59 7.89 20.27 -2.78
N ARG A 60 7.85 21.06 -3.86
CA ARG A 60 6.73 21.01 -4.80
C ARG A 60 6.94 19.82 -5.73
N VAL A 61 5.92 18.99 -5.87
CA VAL A 61 5.90 17.82 -6.76
C VAL A 61 5.35 18.20 -8.13
N SER A 62 4.22 18.92 -8.17
CA SER A 62 3.59 19.24 -9.45
C SER A 62 4.28 20.41 -10.15
N ASP A 63 4.69 20.24 -11.41
CA ASP A 63 5.24 21.34 -12.22
C ASP A 63 4.17 22.39 -12.52
N GLN A 64 2.95 21.93 -12.81
CA GLN A 64 1.80 22.78 -13.06
C GLN A 64 0.87 22.86 -11.85
N GLY A 65 0.27 24.03 -11.65
CA GLY A 65 -0.69 24.29 -10.59
C GLY A 65 -2.12 24.23 -11.11
N GLY A 66 -3.07 24.05 -10.20
CA GLY A 66 -4.50 24.17 -10.45
C GLY A 66 -5.04 25.51 -9.98
N ASP A 67 -6.36 25.67 -10.01
CA ASP A 67 -7.05 26.77 -9.33
C ASP A 67 -7.26 26.47 -7.83
N CYS A 68 -7.91 27.37 -7.10
CA CYS A 68 -8.17 27.20 -5.67
C CYS A 68 -9.62 26.82 -5.34
N LEU A 69 -10.39 26.28 -6.27
CA LEU A 69 -11.84 26.15 -6.12
C LEU A 69 -12.30 24.86 -5.41
N ASP A 70 -11.39 23.92 -5.13
CA ASP A 70 -11.73 22.57 -4.65
C ASP A 70 -12.67 21.86 -5.63
N ASP A 71 -12.29 21.87 -6.91
CA ASP A 71 -13.04 21.29 -8.03
C ASP A 71 -12.08 20.80 -9.13
N ASP A 72 -12.59 20.33 -10.26
CA ASP A 72 -11.84 19.62 -11.33
C ASP A 72 -10.53 20.30 -11.82
N ASN A 73 -10.43 21.62 -11.72
CA ASN A 73 -9.25 22.39 -12.09
C ASN A 73 -8.23 22.59 -10.96
N THR A 74 -8.55 22.16 -9.74
CA THR A 74 -7.63 22.10 -8.60
C THR A 74 -6.74 20.88 -8.75
N VAL A 75 -5.43 21.02 -8.51
CA VAL A 75 -4.52 19.86 -8.44
C VAL A 75 -4.62 19.24 -7.06
N GLU A 76 -5.12 18.01 -6.96
CA GLU A 76 -5.44 17.36 -5.68
C GLU A 76 -5.51 15.83 -5.82
N GLY A 77 -5.60 15.09 -4.71
CA GLY A 77 -5.63 13.62 -4.73
C GLY A 77 -4.25 12.97 -4.65
N ALA A 78 -3.25 13.68 -4.13
CA ALA A 78 -1.86 13.23 -4.08
C ALA A 78 -1.57 12.12 -3.06
N VAL A 79 -1.93 10.88 -3.38
CA VAL A 79 -1.62 9.70 -2.54
C VAL A 79 -0.21 9.16 -2.88
N PRO A 80 0.74 9.13 -1.93
CA PRO A 80 2.09 8.62 -2.19
C PRO A 80 2.16 7.09 -2.08
N ALA A 81 3.05 6.49 -2.87
CA ALA A 81 3.40 5.06 -2.79
C ALA A 81 4.92 4.87 -2.78
N VAL A 82 5.38 3.79 -2.16
CA VAL A 82 6.81 3.43 -2.08
C VAL A 82 7.12 2.28 -3.01
N GLY A 83 8.14 2.46 -3.84
CA GLY A 83 8.69 1.44 -4.71
C GLY A 83 9.66 0.49 -4.00
N PRO A 84 9.98 -0.64 -4.63
CA PRO A 84 10.70 -1.71 -3.92
C PRO A 84 12.16 -1.40 -3.56
N ASP A 85 12.75 -0.37 -4.19
CA ASP A 85 14.10 0.10 -3.89
C ASP A 85 14.07 1.50 -3.25
N GLY A 86 12.92 1.88 -2.67
CA GLY A 86 12.72 3.15 -1.95
C GLY A 86 12.45 4.35 -2.86
N GLN A 87 12.04 4.10 -4.11
CA GLN A 87 11.45 5.14 -4.95
C GLN A 87 10.17 5.65 -4.30
N VAL A 88 9.82 6.91 -4.53
CA VAL A 88 8.52 7.48 -4.10
C VAL A 88 7.74 7.87 -5.34
N TYR A 89 6.48 7.47 -5.40
CA TYR A 89 5.58 7.68 -6.52
C TYR A 89 4.36 8.48 -6.06
N VAL A 90 3.99 9.52 -6.80
CA VAL A 90 2.84 10.36 -6.47
C VAL A 90 2.07 10.64 -7.75
N SER A 91 0.76 10.39 -7.73
CA SER A 91 -0.17 10.82 -8.78
C SER A 91 -1.23 11.74 -8.20
N TRP A 92 -1.79 12.61 -9.02
CA TRP A 92 -2.85 13.56 -8.64
C TRP A 92 -3.76 13.85 -9.82
N SER A 93 -4.96 14.31 -9.53
CA SER A 93 -5.91 14.85 -10.51
C SER A 93 -5.72 16.35 -10.68
N GLY A 94 -6.17 16.88 -11.82
CA GLY A 94 -6.28 18.33 -12.04
C GLY A 94 -6.67 18.66 -13.48
N PRO A 95 -6.39 19.89 -13.96
CA PRO A 95 -6.88 20.39 -15.24
C PRO A 95 -6.33 19.62 -16.46
N ASN A 96 -5.21 18.90 -16.28
CA ASN A 96 -4.56 18.10 -17.32
C ASN A 96 -4.93 16.61 -17.26
N GLY A 97 -5.91 16.22 -16.42
CA GLY A 97 -6.23 14.82 -16.14
C GLY A 97 -5.42 14.29 -14.96
N ILE A 98 -5.09 13.00 -15.00
CA ILE A 98 -4.27 12.36 -13.97
C ILE A 98 -2.79 12.52 -14.36
N MET A 99 -2.05 13.16 -13.47
CA MET A 99 -0.63 13.45 -13.60
C MET A 99 0.17 12.64 -12.57
N PHE A 100 1.47 12.51 -12.79
CA PHE A 100 2.35 11.70 -11.97
C PHE A 100 3.76 12.25 -11.94
N ASP A 101 4.44 12.08 -10.81
CA ASP A 101 5.88 12.24 -10.72
C ASP A 101 6.48 11.22 -9.74
N ARG A 102 7.80 11.08 -9.78
CA ARG A 102 8.56 10.14 -8.98
C ARG A 102 9.84 10.75 -8.43
N SER A 103 10.22 10.24 -7.27
CA SER A 103 11.53 10.46 -6.66
C SER A 103 12.33 9.15 -6.67
N LEU A 104 13.62 9.25 -7.02
CA LEU A 104 14.57 8.13 -6.99
C LEU A 104 15.59 8.25 -5.83
N ASP A 105 15.48 9.29 -5.01
CA ASP A 105 16.41 9.62 -3.91
C ASP A 105 15.70 9.69 -2.54
N GLY A 106 14.60 8.95 -2.41
CA GLY A 106 13.83 8.84 -1.17
C GLY A 106 13.04 10.11 -0.85
N GLY A 107 12.58 10.85 -1.87
CA GLY A 107 11.76 12.05 -1.72
C GLY A 107 12.54 13.36 -1.52
N VAL A 108 13.82 13.43 -1.94
CA VAL A 108 14.59 14.70 -1.90
C VAL A 108 14.27 15.53 -3.13
N THR A 109 14.24 14.90 -4.31
CA THR A 109 13.92 15.55 -5.57
C THR A 109 12.84 14.79 -6.34
N PHE A 110 12.07 15.55 -7.13
CA PHE A 110 11.05 15.09 -8.06
C PHE A 110 11.40 15.54 -9.47
N GLY A 111 10.86 14.86 -10.48
CA GLY A 111 11.22 14.99 -11.88
C GLY A 111 10.41 16.05 -12.61
N ASN A 112 9.86 15.67 -13.78
CA ASN A 112 8.87 16.48 -14.49
C ASN A 112 7.56 15.70 -14.54
N ASP A 113 6.43 16.40 -14.54
CA ASP A 113 5.10 15.83 -14.61
C ASP A 113 4.95 14.89 -15.83
N VAL A 114 4.52 13.66 -15.57
CA VAL A 114 4.18 12.64 -16.58
C VAL A 114 2.67 12.50 -16.65
N PHE A 115 2.11 12.57 -17.86
CA PHE A 115 0.69 12.29 -18.09
C PHE A 115 0.40 10.79 -17.91
N VAL A 116 -0.60 10.46 -17.09
CA VAL A 116 -1.04 9.08 -16.82
C VAL A 116 -2.24 8.73 -17.69
N ALA A 117 -3.33 9.48 -17.54
CA ALA A 117 -4.61 9.19 -18.17
C ALA A 117 -5.53 10.42 -18.19
N PRO A 118 -6.45 10.51 -19.17
CA PRO A 118 -7.54 11.47 -19.07
C PRO A 118 -8.50 11.05 -17.96
N GLN A 119 -9.19 12.03 -17.38
CA GLN A 119 -10.23 11.84 -16.37
C GLN A 119 -11.53 12.54 -16.80
N PRO A 120 -12.31 11.94 -17.72
CA PRO A 120 -13.52 12.56 -18.26
C PRO A 120 -14.57 12.80 -17.18
N GLY A 121 -15.11 14.01 -17.15
CA GLY A 121 -16.03 14.45 -16.09
C GLY A 121 -15.31 14.86 -14.80
N GLY A 122 -13.97 14.88 -14.80
CA GLY A 122 -13.17 15.37 -13.69
C GLY A 122 -13.14 14.44 -12.48
N TRP A 123 -12.51 14.91 -11.41
CA TRP A 123 -12.39 14.15 -10.16
C TRP A 123 -13.56 14.45 -9.22
N ASN A 124 -14.24 15.58 -9.37
CA ASN A 124 -15.42 15.95 -8.59
C ASN A 124 -16.68 15.69 -9.42
N PHE A 125 -17.50 14.72 -9.00
CA PHE A 125 -18.70 14.36 -9.76
C PHE A 125 -19.89 14.02 -8.88
N ALA A 126 -21.09 14.17 -9.44
CA ALA A 126 -22.33 13.93 -8.73
C ALA A 126 -22.75 12.45 -8.77
N VAL A 127 -23.14 11.92 -7.61
CA VAL A 127 -23.81 10.62 -7.47
C VAL A 127 -25.11 10.83 -6.69
N PRO A 128 -26.29 10.49 -7.23
CA PRO A 128 -27.56 10.70 -6.54
C PRO A 128 -27.58 10.10 -5.12
N GLY A 129 -27.99 10.90 -4.14
CA GLY A 129 -28.05 10.51 -2.73
C GLY A 129 -26.72 10.62 -1.97
N ILE A 130 -25.62 10.99 -2.62
CA ILE A 130 -24.33 11.26 -1.97
C ILE A 130 -24.13 12.78 -1.89
N TYR A 131 -23.67 13.29 -0.74
CA TYR A 131 -23.46 14.73 -0.52
C TYR A 131 -22.40 15.31 -1.47
N ARG A 132 -21.21 14.68 -1.50
CA ARG A 132 -20.09 14.97 -2.39
C ARG A 132 -19.41 13.65 -2.71
N CYS A 133 -18.96 13.47 -3.95
CA CYS A 133 -18.21 12.29 -4.38
C CYS A 133 -16.97 12.74 -5.14
N ASN A 134 -15.85 12.07 -4.88
CA ASN A 134 -14.60 12.30 -5.58
C ASN A 134 -14.08 11.00 -6.19
N GLY A 135 -13.27 11.14 -7.24
CA GLY A 135 -12.59 10.06 -7.93
C GLY A 135 -11.09 10.27 -7.98
N PHE A 136 -10.49 10.65 -6.85
CA PHE A 136 -9.05 10.88 -6.77
C PHE A 136 -8.25 9.62 -7.15
N PRO A 137 -7.07 9.80 -7.76
CA PRO A 137 -6.18 8.71 -8.10
C PRO A 137 -5.46 8.18 -6.86
N ILE A 138 -5.45 6.86 -6.72
CA ILE A 138 -4.75 6.14 -5.66
C ILE A 138 -3.52 5.50 -6.28
N THR A 139 -2.34 6.03 -5.97
CA THR A 139 -1.05 5.47 -6.39
C THR A 139 -0.72 4.26 -5.53
N LEU A 140 -0.29 3.17 -6.17
CA LEU A 140 0.18 1.96 -5.49
C LEU A 140 1.46 1.45 -6.18
N CYS A 141 2.26 0.66 -5.46
CA CYS A 141 3.36 -0.10 -6.07
C CYS A 141 3.43 -1.49 -5.46
N ASP A 142 3.65 -2.50 -6.31
CA ASP A 142 3.89 -3.86 -5.83
C ASP A 142 5.31 -3.99 -5.27
N VAL A 143 5.43 -4.09 -3.94
CA VAL A 143 6.70 -4.31 -3.23
C VAL A 143 6.95 -5.77 -2.86
N SER A 144 6.03 -6.67 -3.22
CA SER A 144 6.11 -8.09 -2.90
C SER A 144 7.19 -8.82 -3.71
N ASN A 145 7.31 -10.14 -3.53
CA ASN A 145 8.14 -10.99 -4.38
C ASN A 145 7.38 -11.59 -5.57
N SER A 146 6.21 -11.05 -5.91
CA SER A 146 5.45 -11.51 -7.07
C SER A 146 6.21 -11.23 -8.38
N PRO A 147 5.83 -11.87 -9.51
CA PRO A 147 6.34 -11.53 -10.84
C PRO A 147 6.09 -10.07 -11.27
N TYR A 148 5.25 -9.33 -10.55
CA TYR A 148 4.86 -7.95 -10.85
C TYR A 148 5.56 -6.92 -9.95
N ARG A 149 6.50 -7.35 -9.10
CA ARG A 149 7.29 -6.45 -8.24
C ARG A 149 7.82 -5.23 -9.00
N GLY A 150 7.59 -4.04 -8.46
CA GLY A 150 7.97 -2.76 -9.02
C GLY A 150 6.95 -2.15 -9.97
N THR A 151 5.88 -2.86 -10.30
CA THR A 151 4.77 -2.28 -11.07
C THR A 151 4.10 -1.18 -10.26
N VAL A 152 3.92 -0.02 -10.88
CA VAL A 152 3.18 1.11 -10.32
C VAL A 152 1.76 1.07 -10.88
N TYR A 153 0.77 1.21 -10.01
CA TYR A 153 -0.64 1.26 -10.38
C TYR A 153 -1.23 2.61 -9.98
N VAL A 154 -2.18 3.08 -10.78
CA VAL A 154 -3.06 4.19 -10.41
C VAL A 154 -4.49 3.72 -10.56
N VAL A 155 -5.28 3.86 -9.50
CA VAL A 155 -6.69 3.45 -9.43
C VAL A 155 -7.57 4.66 -9.16
N TRP A 156 -8.66 4.84 -9.89
CA TRP A 156 -9.57 5.97 -9.71
C TRP A 156 -10.99 5.61 -10.17
N SER A 157 -11.92 6.55 -10.02
CA SER A 157 -13.26 6.46 -10.61
C SER A 157 -13.54 7.69 -11.44
N ASP A 158 -14.24 7.53 -12.57
CA ASP A 158 -14.72 8.67 -13.35
C ASP A 158 -15.98 8.32 -14.16
N GLN A 159 -16.52 9.32 -14.86
CA GLN A 159 -17.79 9.24 -15.59
C GLN A 159 -17.59 9.13 -17.11
N ARG A 160 -16.47 8.55 -17.57
CA ARG A 160 -16.23 8.37 -19.02
C ARG A 160 -17.30 7.55 -19.74
N ASN A 161 -18.00 6.68 -19.02
CA ASN A 161 -19.10 5.87 -19.55
C ASN A 161 -20.49 6.49 -19.33
N GLY A 162 -20.56 7.72 -18.79
CA GLY A 162 -21.78 8.49 -18.55
C GLY A 162 -22.01 8.81 -17.08
N VAL A 163 -22.78 9.89 -16.82
CA VAL A 163 -23.05 10.38 -15.45
C VAL A 163 -23.82 9.38 -14.57
N ASP A 164 -24.62 8.52 -15.20
CA ASP A 164 -25.37 7.45 -14.54
C ASP A 164 -24.61 6.11 -14.52
N ASN A 165 -23.41 6.08 -15.11
CA ASN A 165 -22.55 4.91 -15.25
C ASN A 165 -21.09 5.26 -14.92
N THR A 166 -20.88 5.81 -13.71
CA THR A 166 -19.54 5.96 -13.13
C THR A 166 -18.93 4.59 -12.92
N ASP A 167 -17.66 4.42 -13.24
CA ASP A 167 -16.94 3.15 -13.16
C ASP A 167 -15.59 3.32 -12.46
N ILE A 168 -14.99 2.19 -12.04
CA ILE A 168 -13.67 2.15 -11.42
C ILE A 168 -12.63 1.70 -12.44
N PHE A 169 -11.50 2.40 -12.50
CA PHE A 169 -10.45 2.19 -13.47
C PHE A 169 -9.08 1.97 -12.83
N ILE A 170 -8.22 1.26 -13.55
CA ILE A 170 -6.81 1.06 -13.24
C ILE A 170 -5.96 1.26 -14.49
N ILE A 171 -4.76 1.79 -14.30
CA ILE A 171 -3.69 1.81 -15.28
C ILE A 171 -2.39 1.45 -14.56
N LYS A 172 -1.41 0.90 -15.29
CA LYS A 172 -0.13 0.51 -14.72
C LYS A 172 1.07 0.93 -15.55
N SER A 173 2.18 1.07 -14.86
CA SER A 173 3.52 1.27 -15.42
C SER A 173 4.46 0.18 -14.93
N VAL A 174 5.29 -0.35 -15.83
CA VAL A 174 6.30 -1.39 -15.54
C VAL A 174 7.73 -0.87 -15.66
N ASP A 175 7.91 0.44 -15.87
CA ASP A 175 9.21 1.12 -16.02
C ASP A 175 9.40 2.25 -14.98
N GLY A 176 8.71 2.11 -13.85
CA GLY A 176 8.74 3.04 -12.72
C GLY A 176 8.01 4.36 -12.99
N GLY A 177 6.98 4.36 -13.83
CA GLY A 177 6.15 5.53 -14.15
C GLY A 177 6.66 6.41 -15.29
N GLN A 178 7.57 5.91 -16.15
CA GLN A 178 8.02 6.66 -17.33
C GLN A 178 6.99 6.55 -18.47
N THR A 179 6.41 5.35 -18.64
CA THR A 179 5.33 5.11 -19.58
C THR A 179 4.18 4.38 -18.91
N TRP A 180 2.97 4.60 -19.43
CA TRP A 180 1.73 4.05 -18.90
C TRP A 180 1.04 3.19 -19.94
N GLY A 181 0.46 2.08 -19.49
CA GLY A 181 -0.26 1.14 -20.34
C GLY A 181 -1.65 1.64 -20.76
N THR A 182 -2.57 0.70 -20.96
CA THR A 182 -3.97 1.01 -21.29
C THR A 182 -4.83 1.05 -20.05
N VAL A 183 -5.77 2.00 -19.97
CA VAL A 183 -6.77 2.02 -18.90
C VAL A 183 -7.66 0.78 -18.99
N LYS A 184 -7.91 0.14 -17.84
CA LYS A 184 -8.79 -1.01 -17.68
C LYS A 184 -9.86 -0.71 -16.65
N ARG A 185 -11.05 -1.25 -16.84
CA ARG A 185 -12.15 -1.22 -15.86
C ARG A 185 -11.93 -2.31 -14.82
N ILE A 186 -12.11 -1.97 -13.54
CA ILE A 186 -11.99 -2.90 -12.40
C ILE A 186 -13.31 -3.63 -12.15
N ASN A 187 -14.43 -2.91 -12.22
CA ASN A 187 -15.73 -3.51 -12.00
C ASN A 187 -16.18 -4.34 -13.21
N ASP A 188 -16.74 -5.53 -12.93
CA ASP A 188 -17.03 -6.57 -13.93
C ASP A 188 -18.52 -6.67 -14.30
N ASP A 189 -19.31 -5.64 -14.02
CA ASP A 189 -20.74 -5.62 -14.29
C ASP A 189 -21.09 -5.08 -15.70
N THR A 190 -22.34 -5.26 -16.11
CA THR A 190 -22.90 -4.68 -17.35
C THR A 190 -24.16 -3.86 -17.07
N SER A 191 -24.35 -3.45 -15.81
CA SER A 191 -25.62 -2.89 -15.33
C SER A 191 -25.87 -1.46 -15.79
N GLY A 192 -24.81 -0.74 -16.19
CA GLY A 192 -24.89 0.70 -16.48
C GLY A 192 -25.20 1.53 -15.22
N ARG A 193 -24.88 1.00 -14.03
CA ARG A 193 -25.10 1.63 -12.73
C ARG A 193 -23.78 2.15 -12.18
N GLN A 194 -23.85 3.04 -11.21
CA GLN A 194 -22.68 3.73 -10.68
C GLN A 194 -21.86 2.88 -9.69
N GLN A 195 -20.55 2.88 -9.89
CA GLN A 195 -19.51 2.50 -8.94
C GLN A 195 -18.66 3.72 -8.60
N PHE A 196 -18.41 3.96 -7.32
CA PHE A 196 -17.81 5.22 -6.86
C PHE A 196 -17.14 5.06 -5.49
N PHE A 197 -16.36 6.07 -5.09
CA PHE A 197 -15.50 6.05 -3.91
C PHE A 197 -14.65 4.78 -3.84
N VAL A 198 -13.60 4.72 -4.67
CA VAL A 198 -12.65 3.62 -4.65
C VAL A 198 -11.50 3.89 -3.68
N TRP A 199 -11.05 2.83 -3.01
CA TRP A 199 -9.70 2.77 -2.48
C TRP A 199 -9.08 1.43 -2.83
N ALA A 200 -7.77 1.37 -2.97
CA ALA A 200 -7.07 0.15 -3.34
C ALA A 200 -5.78 -0.06 -2.55
N THR A 201 -5.31 -1.31 -2.51
CA THR A 201 -4.05 -1.71 -1.89
C THR A 201 -3.44 -2.89 -2.64
N VAL A 202 -2.12 -3.04 -2.55
CA VAL A 202 -1.42 -4.29 -2.93
C VAL A 202 -1.05 -5.01 -1.65
N ASP A 203 -1.34 -6.31 -1.55
CA ASP A 203 -0.82 -7.13 -0.45
C ASP A 203 0.69 -7.29 -0.61
N PRO A 204 1.52 -6.76 0.30
CA PRO A 204 2.97 -6.76 0.15
C PRO A 204 3.60 -8.16 0.23
N VAL A 205 2.83 -9.19 0.59
CA VAL A 205 3.30 -10.58 0.61
C VAL A 205 3.02 -11.28 -0.72
N SER A 206 1.78 -11.19 -1.21
CA SER A 206 1.32 -11.94 -2.38
C SER A 206 1.42 -11.17 -3.72
N GLY A 207 1.44 -9.84 -3.67
CA GLY A 207 1.29 -8.98 -4.85
C GLY A 207 -0.14 -8.88 -5.38
N PHE A 208 -1.12 -9.45 -4.66
CA PHE A 208 -2.53 -9.34 -5.06
C PHE A 208 -3.02 -7.90 -4.88
N ILE A 209 -3.83 -7.43 -5.83
CA ILE A 209 -4.41 -6.10 -5.81
C ILE A 209 -5.85 -6.23 -5.32
N TYR A 210 -6.23 -5.39 -4.37
CA TYR A 210 -7.58 -5.30 -3.85
C TYR A 210 -8.10 -3.88 -3.98
N ALA A 211 -9.32 -3.71 -4.47
CA ALA A 211 -10.00 -2.42 -4.57
C ALA A 211 -11.39 -2.51 -3.94
N ALA A 212 -11.64 -1.72 -2.89
CA ALA A 212 -12.98 -1.53 -2.32
C ALA A 212 -13.67 -0.38 -3.02
N PHE A 213 -14.98 -0.48 -3.22
CA PHE A 213 -15.80 0.61 -3.76
C PHE A 213 -17.28 0.43 -3.43
N TYR A 214 -18.03 1.53 -3.49
CA TYR A 214 -19.48 1.48 -3.48
C TYR A 214 -20.01 1.08 -4.84
N ASP A 215 -21.08 0.27 -4.84
CA ASP A 215 -21.61 -0.33 -6.05
C ASP A 215 -23.13 -0.39 -6.04
N ARG A 216 -23.72 -0.04 -7.18
CA ARG A 216 -25.17 -0.03 -7.38
C ARG A 216 -25.67 -1.07 -8.39
N ARG A 217 -24.83 -1.98 -8.89
CA ARG A 217 -25.14 -2.94 -9.95
C ARG A 217 -26.37 -3.82 -9.69
N ASN A 218 -26.61 -4.16 -8.42
CA ASN A 218 -27.67 -5.09 -7.99
C ASN A 218 -28.76 -4.41 -7.15
N THR A 219 -28.89 -3.09 -7.28
CA THR A 219 -29.77 -2.26 -6.44
C THR A 219 -30.64 -1.34 -7.29
N SER A 220 -31.70 -0.81 -6.70
CA SER A 220 -32.56 0.22 -7.31
C SER A 220 -32.46 1.55 -6.58
N GLY A 221 -32.73 2.65 -7.29
CA GLY A 221 -32.60 4.00 -6.74
C GLY A 221 -31.19 4.25 -6.21
N ASN A 222 -31.10 4.81 -4.99
CA ASN A 222 -29.83 5.12 -4.34
C ASN A 222 -29.30 4.00 -3.44
N ALA A 223 -30.03 2.88 -3.28
CA ALA A 223 -29.54 1.78 -2.47
C ALA A 223 -28.16 1.35 -2.99
N THR A 224 -27.22 1.16 -2.07
CA THR A 224 -25.80 1.02 -2.36
C THR A 224 -25.26 -0.18 -1.58
N ASP A 225 -24.48 -1.01 -2.27
CA ASP A 225 -23.71 -2.10 -1.70
C ASP A 225 -22.22 -1.72 -1.66
N VAL A 226 -21.42 -2.52 -0.95
CA VAL A 226 -19.96 -2.43 -0.97
C VAL A 226 -19.40 -3.69 -1.60
N TYR A 227 -18.49 -3.50 -2.55
CA TYR A 227 -17.80 -4.57 -3.25
C TYR A 227 -16.30 -4.45 -3.05
N VAL A 228 -15.63 -5.59 -3.15
CA VAL A 228 -14.18 -5.67 -3.32
C VAL A 228 -13.89 -6.39 -4.63
N ALA A 229 -13.02 -5.80 -5.43
CA ALA A 229 -12.41 -6.43 -6.59
C ALA A 229 -11.01 -6.93 -6.21
N ARG A 230 -10.69 -8.15 -6.65
CA ARG A 230 -9.39 -8.80 -6.44
C ARG A 230 -8.75 -9.15 -7.77
N SER A 231 -7.46 -8.80 -7.93
CA SER A 231 -6.62 -9.28 -9.03
C SER A 231 -5.45 -10.09 -8.47
N THR A 232 -5.19 -11.25 -9.09
CA THR A 232 -4.07 -12.15 -8.76
C THR A 232 -3.02 -12.20 -9.88
N ASP A 233 -3.20 -11.40 -10.94
CA ASP A 233 -2.44 -11.41 -12.19
C ASP A 233 -1.84 -10.03 -12.52
N GLY A 234 -1.57 -9.23 -11.49
CA GLY A 234 -0.92 -7.92 -11.64
C GLY A 234 -1.81 -6.88 -12.32
N GLY A 235 -3.12 -6.92 -12.04
CA GLY A 235 -4.12 -5.98 -12.55
C GLY A 235 -4.58 -6.28 -13.97
N GLU A 236 -4.39 -7.52 -14.46
CA GLU A 236 -4.87 -7.88 -15.80
C GLU A 236 -6.36 -8.20 -15.81
N THR A 237 -6.82 -8.96 -14.82
CA THR A 237 -8.23 -9.30 -14.60
C THR A 237 -8.63 -9.11 -13.13
N PHE A 238 -9.93 -8.92 -12.89
CA PHE A 238 -10.48 -8.73 -11.56
C PHE A 238 -11.70 -9.62 -11.33
N GLN A 239 -11.75 -10.26 -10.16
CA GLN A 239 -12.93 -10.92 -9.65
C GLN A 239 -13.59 -10.02 -8.60
N ASN A 240 -14.86 -9.67 -8.81
CA ASN A 240 -15.60 -8.82 -7.86
C ASN A 240 -16.49 -9.67 -6.95
N PHE A 241 -16.62 -9.27 -5.68
CA PHE A 241 -17.55 -9.88 -4.75
C PHE A 241 -18.08 -8.84 -3.75
N LYS A 242 -19.35 -9.00 -3.37
CA LYS A 242 -20.03 -8.15 -2.40
C LYS A 242 -19.50 -8.43 -1.00
N VAL A 243 -19.19 -7.38 -0.24
CA VAL A 243 -18.70 -7.48 1.15
C VAL A 243 -19.70 -6.95 2.18
N SER A 244 -20.58 -6.02 1.79
CA SER A 244 -21.66 -5.56 2.67
C SER A 244 -22.74 -6.64 2.81
N ALA A 245 -23.12 -7.00 4.04
CA ALA A 245 -24.16 -8.00 4.28
C ALA A 245 -25.54 -7.59 3.72
N THR A 246 -25.89 -6.31 3.79
CA THR A 246 -27.09 -5.73 3.18
C THR A 246 -26.75 -4.42 2.49
N SER A 247 -27.61 -3.98 1.57
CA SER A 247 -27.54 -2.61 1.04
C SER A 247 -27.91 -1.57 2.10
N PHE A 248 -27.51 -0.34 1.85
CA PHE A 248 -27.91 0.86 2.61
C PHE A 248 -28.31 1.98 1.64
N THR A 249 -29.14 2.92 2.07
CA THR A 249 -29.66 3.98 1.19
C THR A 249 -29.20 5.36 1.68
N PRO A 250 -28.15 5.93 1.09
CA PRO A 250 -27.71 7.29 1.39
C PRO A 250 -28.70 8.33 0.85
N TYR A 251 -28.71 9.49 1.50
CA TYR A 251 -29.39 10.70 1.01
C TYR A 251 -28.48 11.91 1.21
N SER A 252 -28.58 12.86 0.29
CA SER A 252 -27.57 13.91 0.08
C SER A 252 -27.46 14.92 1.22
N SER A 253 -28.33 14.91 2.23
CA SER A 253 -28.20 15.80 3.39
C SER A 253 -27.25 15.27 4.47
N VAL A 254 -26.70 14.06 4.31
CA VAL A 254 -25.72 13.46 5.23
C VAL A 254 -24.37 13.37 4.53
N PHE A 255 -23.35 14.00 5.11
CA PHE A 255 -21.98 13.89 4.65
C PHE A 255 -21.35 12.58 5.15
N PHE A 256 -20.87 11.76 4.22
CA PHE A 256 -20.24 10.46 4.53
C PHE A 256 -18.76 10.59 4.85
N GLY A 257 -18.15 11.75 4.65
CA GLY A 257 -16.71 11.86 4.45
C GLY A 257 -16.34 11.72 2.98
N ASP A 258 -15.06 11.91 2.69
CA ASP A 258 -14.54 11.93 1.32
C ASP A 258 -13.91 10.60 0.88
N TYR A 259 -13.71 9.64 1.79
CA TYR A 259 -12.88 8.45 1.52
C TYR A 259 -13.39 7.18 2.18
N ILE A 260 -13.30 6.07 1.46
CA ILE A 260 -13.23 4.73 2.06
C ILE A 260 -11.76 4.27 2.09
N ASN A 261 -11.47 3.10 2.67
CA ASN A 261 -10.10 2.57 2.66
C ASN A 261 -10.09 1.03 2.59
N ILE A 262 -8.91 0.45 2.33
CA ILE A 262 -8.69 -1.00 2.35
C ILE A 262 -7.22 -1.29 2.71
N ALA A 263 -7.01 -2.24 3.61
CA ALA A 263 -5.68 -2.76 3.96
C ALA A 263 -5.61 -4.26 3.67
N ALA A 264 -4.45 -4.73 3.21
CA ALA A 264 -4.20 -6.14 2.95
C ALA A 264 -2.82 -6.55 3.47
N LEU A 265 -2.76 -7.70 4.14
CA LEU A 265 -1.50 -8.32 4.55
C LEU A 265 -1.66 -9.83 4.61
N ASN A 266 -0.85 -10.55 3.84
CA ASN A 266 -0.77 -12.02 3.88
C ASN A 266 -2.15 -12.67 3.71
N GLY A 267 -2.91 -12.22 2.70
CA GLY A 267 -4.24 -12.73 2.39
C GLY A 267 -5.35 -12.32 3.38
N LYS A 268 -5.06 -11.56 4.43
CA LYS A 268 -6.09 -10.93 5.27
C LYS A 268 -6.37 -9.53 4.75
N VAL A 269 -7.62 -9.27 4.38
CA VAL A 269 -8.02 -7.99 3.76
C VAL A 269 -9.16 -7.35 4.54
N TYR A 270 -9.00 -6.06 4.83
CA TYR A 270 -9.89 -5.26 5.67
C TYR A 270 -10.33 -4.00 4.92
N PRO A 271 -11.39 -4.06 4.11
CA PRO A 271 -12.06 -2.87 3.60
C PRO A 271 -12.79 -2.15 4.74
N ILE A 272 -12.74 -0.83 4.75
CA ILE A 272 -13.44 0.05 5.69
C ILE A 272 -14.27 1.07 4.92
N TRP A 273 -15.52 1.27 5.32
CA TRP A 273 -16.44 2.19 4.64
C TRP A 273 -17.44 2.81 5.60
N MET A 274 -18.02 3.93 5.19
CA MET A 274 -19.09 4.59 5.92
C MET A 274 -20.45 4.07 5.44
N ARG A 275 -21.40 3.98 6.35
CA ARG A 275 -22.73 3.46 6.06
C ARG A 275 -23.77 4.24 6.87
N LEU A 276 -24.88 4.56 6.21
CA LEU A 276 -26.03 5.21 6.82
C LEU A 276 -27.20 4.23 6.92
N ASP A 277 -27.59 3.91 8.15
CA ASP A 277 -28.79 3.13 8.45
C ASP A 277 -29.84 4.04 9.10
N GLY A 278 -30.84 4.44 8.32
CA GLY A 278 -31.82 5.45 8.73
C GLY A 278 -31.16 6.83 8.90
N THR A 279 -30.90 7.23 10.15
CA THR A 279 -30.22 8.48 10.50
C THR A 279 -28.85 8.26 11.14
N VAL A 280 -28.43 7.01 11.33
CA VAL A 280 -27.18 6.66 12.02
C VAL A 280 -26.08 6.45 10.98
N LEU A 281 -25.12 7.37 10.96
CA LEU A 281 -23.87 7.21 10.22
C LEU A 281 -22.88 6.42 11.07
N SER A 282 -22.26 5.40 10.47
CA SER A 282 -21.34 4.49 11.15
C SER A 282 -20.21 4.04 10.23
N VAL A 283 -19.10 3.63 10.83
CA VAL A 283 -17.93 3.09 10.13
C VAL A 283 -17.97 1.57 10.26
N TRP A 284 -17.83 0.87 9.13
CA TRP A 284 -17.91 -0.58 9.04
C TRP A 284 -16.64 -1.15 8.45
N THR A 285 -16.34 -2.39 8.81
CA THR A 285 -15.26 -3.18 8.22
C THR A 285 -15.75 -4.60 7.97
N ALA A 286 -15.09 -5.31 7.07
CA ALA A 286 -15.19 -6.75 6.94
C ALA A 286 -13.80 -7.40 7.04
N LEU A 287 -13.76 -8.70 7.30
CA LEU A 287 -12.57 -9.52 7.08
C LEU A 287 -12.82 -10.40 5.86
N ILE A 288 -11.93 -10.31 4.88
CA ILE A 288 -11.81 -11.26 3.77
C ILE A 288 -10.56 -12.09 4.04
N ASP A 289 -10.71 -13.41 3.97
CA ASP A 289 -9.65 -14.37 4.26
C ASP A 289 -9.27 -15.17 3.02
N ASP A 290 -8.28 -14.66 2.30
CA ASP A 290 -7.68 -15.28 1.12
C ASP A 290 -6.47 -16.16 1.45
N THR A 291 -6.17 -16.41 2.74
CA THR A 291 -5.08 -17.33 3.10
C THR A 291 -5.20 -18.72 2.46
N PRO A 292 -6.39 -19.33 2.30
CA PRO A 292 -6.50 -20.60 1.58
C PRO A 292 -6.17 -20.45 0.09
N LEU A 293 -6.60 -19.35 -0.54
CA LEU A 293 -6.29 -19.06 -1.95
C LEU A 293 -4.77 -18.92 -2.17
N LEU A 294 -4.08 -18.23 -1.25
CA LEU A 294 -2.62 -18.10 -1.29
C LEU A 294 -1.93 -19.46 -1.20
N LEU A 295 -2.38 -20.32 -0.28
CA LEU A 295 -1.85 -21.68 -0.13
C LEU A 295 -2.05 -22.52 -1.39
N ASP A 296 -3.24 -22.47 -1.99
CA ASP A 296 -3.56 -23.19 -3.22
C ASP A 296 -2.72 -22.72 -4.41
N MET A 297 -2.34 -21.44 -4.42
CA MET A 297 -1.45 -20.84 -5.43
C MET A 297 0.03 -21.04 -5.11
N GLY A 298 0.38 -21.76 -4.04
CA GLY A 298 1.77 -21.99 -3.63
C GLY A 298 2.49 -20.74 -3.13
N VAL A 299 1.75 -19.67 -2.83
CA VAL A 299 2.30 -18.46 -2.20
C VAL A 299 2.65 -18.81 -0.75
N SER A 300 3.91 -18.59 -0.39
CA SER A 300 4.40 -18.90 0.95
C SER A 300 3.85 -17.88 1.95
N ILE A 301 2.79 -18.23 2.67
CA ILE A 301 2.15 -17.38 3.70
C ILE A 301 2.93 -17.27 5.01
N VAL A 302 4.25 -17.46 4.94
CA VAL A 302 5.11 -17.63 6.10
C VAL A 302 5.09 -16.35 6.94
N ALA A 303 4.28 -16.38 7.99
CA ALA A 303 3.77 -15.15 8.61
C ALA A 303 4.78 -14.43 9.49
N ASP A 304 5.81 -15.12 10.00
CA ASP A 304 6.70 -14.56 11.01
C ASP A 304 8.14 -15.02 10.88
N PHE A 305 9.03 -14.17 11.37
CA PHE A 305 10.38 -14.57 11.72
C PHE A 305 10.33 -15.58 12.88
N GLU A 306 10.92 -16.75 12.67
CA GLU A 306 11.05 -17.76 13.72
C GLU A 306 12.48 -18.25 13.76
N LEU A 307 13.07 -18.32 14.95
CA LEU A 307 14.29 -19.07 15.20
C LEU A 307 13.89 -20.29 16.00
N TYR A 308 14.06 -21.50 15.48
CA TYR A 308 13.62 -22.72 16.16
C TYR A 308 14.62 -23.19 17.23
N PRO A 309 14.19 -23.99 18.22
CA PRO A 309 15.12 -24.71 19.10
C PRO A 309 16.12 -25.53 18.29
N ASN A 310 17.39 -25.50 18.68
CA ASN A 310 18.39 -26.35 18.05
C ASN A 310 18.16 -27.82 18.43
N TYR A 311 18.45 -28.75 17.51
CA TYR A 311 18.33 -30.18 17.77
C TYR A 311 19.58 -30.95 17.29
N PRO A 312 20.19 -31.79 18.14
CA PRO A 312 19.83 -32.05 19.55
C PRO A 312 20.17 -30.86 20.48
N ASN A 313 19.55 -30.79 21.66
CA ASN A 313 19.90 -29.88 22.76
C ASN A 313 19.55 -30.55 24.11
N PRO A 314 20.53 -30.91 24.98
CA PRO A 314 21.96 -30.70 24.80
C PRO A 314 22.55 -31.48 23.60
N PHE A 315 23.66 -31.00 23.04
CA PHE A 315 24.33 -31.65 21.90
C PHE A 315 25.77 -32.02 22.21
N ASN A 316 26.30 -33.01 21.47
CA ASN A 316 27.72 -33.34 21.44
C ASN A 316 28.28 -33.00 20.05
N SER A 317 29.32 -32.17 20.02
CA SER A 317 30.10 -31.76 18.84
C SER A 317 29.35 -30.98 17.75
N SER A 318 28.10 -31.32 17.43
CA SER A 318 27.29 -30.57 16.45
C SER A 318 25.80 -30.55 16.76
N THR A 319 25.12 -29.51 16.32
CA THR A 319 23.66 -29.36 16.40
C THR A 319 23.11 -28.67 15.15
N ARG A 320 21.82 -28.87 14.86
CA ARG A 320 21.12 -28.21 13.75
C ARG A 320 20.33 -27.03 14.27
N ILE A 321 20.47 -25.88 13.62
CA ILE A 321 19.73 -24.65 13.89
C ILE A 321 18.84 -24.38 12.69
N GLU A 322 17.55 -24.28 12.93
CA GLU A 322 16.56 -23.92 11.90
C GLU A 322 15.99 -22.55 12.18
N TYR A 323 15.68 -21.81 11.12
CA TYR A 323 14.99 -20.54 11.20
C TYR A 323 14.13 -20.30 9.97
N GLN A 324 13.29 -19.29 10.07
CA GLN A 324 12.30 -18.90 9.09
C GLN A 324 12.34 -17.40 8.88
N LEU A 325 12.27 -16.99 7.61
CA LEU A 325 12.19 -15.60 7.19
C LEU A 325 10.84 -15.37 6.49
N PRO A 326 10.03 -14.39 6.92
CA PRO A 326 8.76 -14.07 6.28
C PRO A 326 8.96 -13.28 4.98
N GLN A 327 10.11 -12.61 4.83
CA GLN A 327 10.47 -11.82 3.66
C GLN A 327 11.97 -11.94 3.37
N ALA A 328 12.36 -11.58 2.14
CA ALA A 328 13.76 -11.52 1.76
C ALA A 328 14.48 -10.41 2.52
N GLY A 329 15.76 -10.63 2.85
CA GLY A 329 16.57 -9.61 3.54
C GLY A 329 17.95 -10.11 3.93
N HIS A 330 18.74 -9.20 4.49
CA HIS A 330 20.06 -9.53 5.04
C HIS A 330 19.92 -10.20 6.40
N VAL A 331 20.48 -11.40 6.54
CA VAL A 331 20.39 -12.26 7.72
C VAL A 331 21.77 -12.50 8.31
N LYS A 332 21.89 -12.36 9.63
CA LYS A 332 23.06 -12.81 10.39
C LYS A 332 22.64 -13.82 11.46
N ILE A 333 23.25 -15.00 11.42
CA ILE A 333 23.18 -16.01 12.49
C ILE A 333 24.54 -16.08 13.18
N SER A 334 24.60 -15.70 14.45
CA SER A 334 25.82 -15.72 15.26
C SER A 334 25.65 -16.53 16.54
N VAL A 335 26.75 -17.12 17.02
CA VAL A 335 26.83 -17.86 18.28
C VAL A 335 27.66 -17.08 19.28
N TYR A 336 27.20 -17.02 20.52
CA TYR A 336 27.80 -16.30 21.64
C TYR A 336 28.05 -17.24 22.82
N ASN A 337 29.11 -16.99 23.58
CA ASN A 337 29.34 -17.64 24.88
C ASN A 337 28.53 -16.94 26.01
N SER A 338 28.63 -17.45 27.24
CA SER A 338 27.92 -16.90 28.41
C SER A 338 28.38 -15.49 28.82
N LEU A 339 29.52 -15.01 28.31
CA LEU A 339 30.01 -13.65 28.51
C LEU A 339 29.53 -12.68 27.42
N GLY A 340 28.73 -13.16 26.45
CA GLY A 340 28.25 -12.36 25.33
C GLY A 340 29.27 -12.16 24.21
N GLN A 341 30.39 -12.88 24.22
CA GLN A 341 31.39 -12.80 23.15
C GLN A 341 30.96 -13.66 21.96
N GLU A 342 31.00 -13.12 20.74
CA GLU A 342 30.73 -13.87 19.51
C GLU A 342 31.84 -14.89 19.27
N VAL A 343 31.49 -16.19 19.26
CA VAL A 343 32.43 -17.31 19.07
C VAL A 343 32.33 -17.94 17.69
N ALA A 344 31.24 -17.70 16.95
CA ALA A 344 31.09 -18.11 15.56
C ALA A 344 30.02 -17.27 14.84
N THR A 345 30.16 -17.12 13.53
CA THR A 345 29.10 -16.66 12.62
C THR A 345 28.73 -17.82 11.72
N LEU A 346 27.48 -18.28 11.77
CA LEU A 346 27.00 -19.44 10.99
C LEU A 346 26.50 -19.02 9.60
N PHE A 347 25.96 -17.82 9.48
CA PHE A 347 25.51 -17.24 8.23
C PHE A 347 25.55 -15.72 8.33
N ASN A 348 25.92 -15.06 7.23
CA ASN A 348 25.89 -13.60 7.11
C ASN A 348 25.74 -13.20 5.63
N GLY A 349 24.54 -12.84 5.22
CA GLY A 349 24.27 -12.47 3.83
C GLY A 349 22.77 -12.36 3.53
N ASN A 350 22.43 -12.15 2.26
CA ASN A 350 21.04 -12.03 1.82
C ASN A 350 20.41 -13.41 1.60
N GLN A 351 19.16 -13.57 2.05
CA GLN A 351 18.33 -14.75 1.79
C GLN A 351 16.92 -14.32 1.37
N SER A 352 16.28 -15.15 0.55
CA SER A 352 14.85 -15.01 0.23
C SER A 352 13.98 -15.40 1.42
N ALA A 353 12.67 -15.09 1.37
CA ALA A 353 11.71 -15.67 2.30
C ALA A 353 11.78 -17.21 2.24
N GLY A 354 11.59 -17.87 3.39
CA GLY A 354 11.61 -19.32 3.48
C GLY A 354 12.16 -19.88 4.78
N LYS A 355 12.25 -21.21 4.84
CA LYS A 355 12.85 -21.96 5.95
C LYS A 355 14.26 -22.39 5.61
N PHE A 356 15.17 -22.23 6.56
CA PHE A 356 16.58 -22.52 6.41
C PHE A 356 17.07 -23.41 7.54
N SER A 357 18.12 -24.18 7.25
CA SER A 357 18.75 -25.08 8.20
C SER A 357 20.26 -24.93 8.12
N LEU A 358 20.90 -24.71 9.27
CA LEU A 358 22.35 -24.57 9.41
C LEU A 358 22.85 -25.64 10.38
N ASN A 359 24.00 -26.24 10.05
CA ASN A 359 24.71 -27.11 10.98
C ASN A 359 25.76 -26.29 11.73
N PHE A 360 25.75 -26.35 13.05
CA PHE A 360 26.80 -25.78 13.89
C PHE A 360 27.71 -26.88 14.41
N ASN A 361 29.01 -26.78 14.12
CA ASN A 361 30.05 -27.64 14.67
C ASN A 361 30.83 -26.89 15.76
N ALA A 362 30.77 -27.38 16.99
CA ALA A 362 31.38 -26.81 18.18
C ALA A 362 32.61 -27.61 18.66
N GLY A 363 33.25 -28.38 17.77
CA GLY A 363 34.36 -29.28 18.11
C GLY A 363 35.58 -28.61 18.75
N ASN A 364 35.71 -27.29 18.63
CA ASN A 364 36.79 -26.50 19.24
C ASN A 364 36.35 -25.70 20.48
N LEU A 365 35.09 -25.86 20.92
CA LEU A 365 34.53 -25.11 22.04
C LEU A 365 34.42 -26.00 23.31
N PRO A 366 34.65 -25.44 24.51
CA PRO A 366 34.47 -26.17 25.77
C PRO A 366 32.99 -26.43 26.06
N SER A 367 32.69 -27.47 26.83
CA SER A 367 31.34 -27.74 27.33
C SER A 367 30.80 -26.54 28.10
N GLY A 368 29.51 -26.24 27.94
CA GLY A 368 28.91 -25.07 28.55
C GLY A 368 27.64 -24.59 27.87
N VAL A 369 27.17 -23.43 28.32
CA VAL A 369 26.00 -22.75 27.77
C VAL A 369 26.43 -21.76 26.70
N TYR A 370 25.77 -21.84 25.55
CA TYR A 370 25.94 -20.92 24.44
C TYR A 370 24.59 -20.36 24.02
N TYR A 371 24.63 -19.26 23.27
CA TYR A 371 23.45 -18.60 22.73
C TYR A 371 23.62 -18.44 21.23
N TYR A 372 22.58 -18.66 20.46
CA TYR A 372 22.57 -18.36 19.03
C TYR A 372 21.50 -17.32 18.75
N ARG A 373 21.83 -16.35 17.90
CA ARG A 373 21.01 -15.18 17.60
C ARG A 373 20.77 -15.07 16.11
N LEU A 374 19.51 -14.91 15.74
CA LEU A 374 19.07 -14.48 14.41
C LEU A 374 18.85 -12.98 14.44
N VAL A 375 19.47 -12.26 13.49
CA VAL A 375 19.21 -10.85 13.21
C VAL A 375 18.83 -10.69 11.74
N SER A 376 17.73 -9.97 11.48
CA SER A 376 17.31 -9.56 10.14
C SER A 376 16.51 -8.26 10.21
N GLY A 377 17.04 -7.17 9.68
CA GLY A 377 16.47 -5.83 9.89
C GLY A 377 16.37 -5.48 11.37
N SER A 378 15.18 -5.07 11.82
CA SER A 378 14.85 -4.81 13.24
C SER A 378 14.56 -6.07 14.06
N TYR A 379 14.39 -7.23 13.43
CA TYR A 379 14.13 -8.48 14.15
C TYR A 379 15.42 -9.02 14.74
N SER A 380 15.39 -9.35 16.04
CA SER A 380 16.45 -10.04 16.74
C SER A 380 15.86 -11.07 17.71
N HIS A 381 16.19 -12.34 17.54
CA HIS A 381 15.76 -13.41 18.44
C HIS A 381 16.96 -14.26 18.86
N THR A 382 17.03 -14.58 20.16
CA THR A 382 18.15 -15.34 20.74
C THR A 382 17.62 -16.57 21.46
N ARG A 383 18.28 -17.71 21.25
CA ARG A 383 17.98 -18.97 21.96
C ARG A 383 19.23 -19.56 22.60
N LYS A 384 19.00 -20.34 23.65
CA LYS A 384 20.02 -21.00 24.45
C LYS A 384 20.26 -22.42 23.95
N MET A 385 21.53 -22.84 23.88
CA MET A 385 21.94 -24.22 23.63
C MET A 385 22.99 -24.68 24.63
N ILE A 386 23.04 -26.00 24.89
CA ILE A 386 23.95 -26.61 25.86
C ILE A 386 24.85 -27.60 25.12
N LEU A 387 26.16 -27.34 25.15
CA LEU A 387 27.18 -28.25 24.63
C LEU A 387 27.66 -29.18 25.75
N LEU A 388 27.47 -30.48 25.57
CA LEU A 388 28.04 -31.54 26.39
C LEU A 388 29.14 -32.24 25.60
N ARG A 389 30.24 -32.56 26.28
CA ARG A 389 31.25 -33.47 25.72
C ARG A 389 31.21 -34.78 26.49
#